data_AF-W4S6E1-F1
#
_entry.id   AF-W4S6E1-F1
#
_cell.length_a   1.000
_cell.length_b   1.000
_cell.length_c   1.000
_cell.angle_alpha   90.00
_cell.angle_beta   90.00
_cell.angle_gamma   90.00
#
_symmetry.space_group_name_H-M   'P 1'
#
loop_
_entity.id
_entity.type
_entity.pdbx_description
1 polymer ?
#
loop_
_entity_poly.entity_id
_entity_poly.type
_entity_poly.pdbx_seq_one_letter_code
_entity_poly.pdbx_strand_id
1 'polypeptide(L)'
;MFGPTASAVAAAAHGIVPTSFDGQYLGAALGHLVHQASSVGPTTFARELLGEGLFAALRQLPPEAVVAMQAVSGTLQMALHTLRRNRENRNPDAAARGFHNLSLEQWDALSVQEQGSRREEQQHYSNLVTRLALGGILSNIAVGAAGNASGQPELAARLLASDLKIAAYAAARDTIQATFKMVGMQDPARSNGGISDPHITSAGRFYGMANLLANLASNELASPDFAAARQRWAGLNSPFTKGEATSVILRQSAMTAALNVGLETADWINFTQHEADQAGTKQIWEPEWKGKREDYERVMDHSVARTAAINSNIALGTAINMIGAWVGLSPARSGLLSNTVSGVAAGMQYKTIGGTWQADGAVRAAEAACSQAG
;
A
#
# COMPACT_ATOMS: atom_id res chain seq x y z
N MET A 1 -10.37 -34.34 0.70
CA MET A 1 -9.90 -33.69 1.93
C MET A 1 -9.35 -32.33 1.50
N PHE A 2 -10.06 -31.25 1.77
CA PHE A 2 -9.62 -29.91 1.36
C PHE A 2 -8.32 -29.57 2.08
N GLY A 3 -7.31 -29.09 1.34
CA GLY A 3 -6.01 -28.75 1.91
C GLY A 3 -6.12 -27.62 2.95
N PRO A 4 -5.11 -27.44 3.82
CA PRO A 4 -5.13 -26.43 4.88
C PRO A 4 -5.45 -25.00 4.39
N THR A 5 -5.06 -24.67 3.14
CA THR A 5 -5.39 -23.40 2.47
C THR A 5 -6.89 -23.23 2.21
N ALA A 6 -7.58 -24.29 1.79
CA ALA A 6 -9.02 -24.26 1.53
C ALA A 6 -9.84 -24.16 2.83
N SER A 7 -9.35 -24.74 3.92
CA SER A 7 -9.95 -24.57 5.25
C SER A 7 -9.77 -23.16 5.80
N ALA A 8 -8.63 -22.51 5.53
CA ALA A 8 -8.38 -21.11 5.92
C ALA A 8 -9.26 -20.12 5.11
N VAL A 9 -9.44 -20.36 3.81
CA VAL A 9 -10.34 -19.59 2.94
C VAL A 9 -11.79 -19.74 3.39
N ALA A 10 -12.23 -20.96 3.72
CA ALA A 10 -13.58 -21.21 4.24
C ALA A 10 -13.81 -20.50 5.59
N ALA A 11 -12.84 -20.55 6.52
CA ALA A 11 -12.93 -19.85 7.80
C ALA A 11 -12.98 -18.32 7.64
N ALA A 12 -12.26 -17.75 6.67
CA ALA A 12 -12.31 -16.33 6.36
C ALA A 12 -13.64 -15.88 5.74
N ALA A 13 -14.29 -16.74 4.95
CA ALA A 13 -15.59 -16.47 4.35
C ALA A 13 -16.74 -16.41 5.37
N HIS A 14 -16.61 -17.05 6.53
CA HIS A 14 -17.63 -17.05 7.59
C HIS A 14 -17.79 -15.72 8.34
N GLY A 15 -16.97 -14.71 8.06
CA GLY A 15 -17.10 -13.35 8.59
C GLY A 15 -17.77 -12.34 7.64
N ILE A 16 -18.19 -12.77 6.44
CA ILE A 16 -18.74 -11.88 5.42
C ILE A 16 -20.25 -11.70 5.67
N VAL A 17 -20.65 -10.49 6.05
CA VAL A 17 -22.06 -10.08 6.14
C VAL A 17 -22.71 -10.21 4.75
N PRO A 18 -23.96 -10.73 4.62
CA PRO A 18 -24.60 -10.87 3.31
C PRO A 18 -24.80 -9.51 2.64
N THR A 19 -24.06 -9.22 1.57
CA THR A 19 -24.27 -8.03 0.73
C THR A 19 -25.38 -8.32 -0.27
N SER A 20 -26.46 -7.53 -0.25
CA SER A 20 -27.50 -7.61 -1.28
C SER A 20 -26.98 -7.01 -2.58
N PHE A 21 -26.86 -7.82 -3.63
CA PHE A 21 -26.42 -7.37 -4.96
C PHE A 21 -27.60 -6.72 -5.71
N ASP A 22 -27.77 -5.41 -5.57
CA ASP A 22 -28.61 -4.63 -6.48
C ASP A 22 -27.79 -4.13 -7.70
N GLY A 23 -28.47 -3.67 -8.75
CA GLY A 23 -27.79 -3.20 -9.97
C GLY A 23 -26.88 -1.98 -9.74
N GLN A 24 -27.14 -1.23 -8.67
CA GLN A 24 -26.35 -0.06 -8.26
C GLN A 24 -25.02 -0.50 -7.61
N TYR A 25 -25.05 -1.50 -6.74
CA TYR A 25 -23.85 -2.14 -6.18
C TYR A 25 -23.00 -2.78 -7.27
N LEU A 26 -23.60 -3.45 -8.26
CA LEU A 26 -22.88 -3.99 -9.41
C LEU A 26 -22.18 -2.88 -10.21
N GLY A 27 -22.85 -1.75 -10.41
CA GLY A 27 -22.25 -0.55 -11.00
C GLY A 27 -21.03 -0.08 -10.22
N ALA A 28 -21.16 0.15 -8.91
CA ALA A 28 -20.04 0.58 -8.07
C ALA A 28 -18.86 -0.43 -8.09
N ALA A 29 -19.15 -1.73 -8.01
CA ALA A 29 -18.14 -2.78 -8.08
C ALA A 29 -17.35 -2.77 -9.40
N LEU A 30 -18.05 -2.60 -10.54
CA LEU A 30 -17.41 -2.41 -11.84
C LEU A 30 -16.57 -1.13 -11.88
N GLY A 31 -17.03 -0.06 -11.24
CA GLY A 31 -16.33 1.22 -11.17
C GLY A 31 -14.98 1.07 -10.46
N HIS A 32 -14.99 0.43 -9.30
CA HIS A 32 -13.78 0.09 -8.57
C HIS A 32 -12.85 -0.77 -9.42
N LEU A 33 -13.37 -1.81 -10.09
CA LEU A 33 -12.56 -2.67 -10.95
C LEU A 33 -11.86 -1.86 -12.06
N VAL A 34 -12.59 -1.00 -12.78
CA VAL A 34 -12.02 -0.17 -13.85
C VAL A 34 -10.97 0.80 -13.30
N HIS A 35 -11.25 1.43 -12.15
CA HIS A 35 -10.34 2.38 -11.53
C HIS A 35 -9.04 1.71 -11.07
N GLN A 36 -9.11 0.53 -10.42
CA GLN A 36 -7.91 -0.19 -9.99
C GLN A 36 -7.21 -0.87 -11.18
N ALA A 37 -7.93 -1.39 -12.17
CA ALA A 37 -7.32 -1.92 -13.40
C ALA A 37 -6.49 -0.85 -14.12
N SER A 38 -6.93 0.42 -14.08
CA SER A 38 -6.22 1.54 -14.70
C SER A 38 -5.08 2.08 -13.83
N SER A 39 -5.30 2.25 -12.53
CA SER A 39 -4.32 2.90 -11.62
C SER A 39 -3.33 1.93 -10.97
N VAL A 40 -3.72 0.68 -10.75
CA VAL A 40 -2.92 -0.35 -10.07
C VAL A 40 -2.30 -1.32 -11.07
N GLY A 41 -3.04 -1.77 -12.08
CA GLY A 41 -2.58 -2.81 -13.01
C GLY A 41 -1.28 -2.42 -13.75
N PRO A 42 -1.32 -1.39 -14.62
CA PRO A 42 -0.14 -0.92 -15.35
C PRO A 42 1.01 -0.51 -14.44
N THR A 43 0.72 0.17 -13.33
CA THR A 43 1.76 0.66 -12.40
C THR A 43 2.42 -0.50 -11.67
N THR A 44 1.68 -1.55 -11.28
CA THR A 44 2.22 -2.76 -10.66
C THR A 44 3.05 -3.56 -11.67
N PHE A 45 2.56 -3.69 -12.90
CA PHE A 45 3.31 -4.36 -13.97
C PHE A 45 4.65 -3.65 -14.23
N ALA A 46 4.61 -2.33 -14.44
CA ALA A 46 5.81 -1.53 -14.66
C ALA A 46 6.76 -1.58 -13.47
N ARG A 47 6.25 -1.55 -12.24
CA ARG A 47 7.03 -1.69 -11.00
C ARG A 47 7.82 -2.99 -10.97
N GLU A 48 7.22 -4.12 -11.31
CA GLU A 48 7.95 -5.40 -11.30
C GLU A 48 9.08 -5.43 -12.32
N LEU A 49 8.84 -4.95 -13.55
CA LEU A 49 9.87 -4.83 -14.58
C LEU A 49 10.99 -3.86 -14.18
N LEU A 50 10.62 -2.71 -13.64
CA LEU A 50 11.55 -1.71 -13.11
C LEU A 50 12.42 -2.33 -12.00
N GLY A 51 11.82 -3.13 -11.11
CA GLY A 51 12.54 -3.84 -10.06
C GLY A 51 13.62 -4.77 -10.58
N GLU A 52 13.32 -5.58 -11.61
CA GLU A 52 14.32 -6.47 -12.21
C GLU A 52 15.42 -5.69 -12.94
N GLY A 53 15.06 -4.62 -13.65
CA GLY A 53 16.02 -3.74 -14.32
C GLY A 53 16.96 -3.02 -13.35
N LEU A 54 16.40 -2.43 -12.29
CA LEU A 54 17.17 -1.77 -11.23
C LEU A 54 18.09 -2.76 -10.53
N PHE A 55 17.60 -3.95 -10.18
CA PHE A 55 18.44 -4.99 -9.58
C PHE A 55 19.61 -5.36 -10.49
N ALA A 56 19.35 -5.61 -11.79
CA ALA A 56 20.37 -5.99 -12.76
C ALA A 56 21.46 -4.91 -12.94
N ALA A 57 21.08 -3.63 -12.83
CA ALA A 57 22.02 -2.50 -12.88
C ALA A 57 22.79 -2.33 -11.56
N LEU A 58 22.09 -2.29 -10.42
CA LEU A 58 22.66 -2.03 -9.11
C LEU A 58 23.63 -3.13 -8.66
N ARG A 59 23.39 -4.39 -9.05
CA ARG A 59 24.30 -5.50 -8.70
C ARG A 59 25.69 -5.41 -9.35
N GLN A 60 25.88 -4.52 -10.33
CA GLN A 60 27.18 -4.28 -10.96
C GLN A 60 28.05 -3.33 -10.13
N LEU A 61 27.47 -2.68 -9.13
CA LEU A 61 28.18 -1.77 -8.22
C LEU A 61 28.72 -2.53 -7.01
N PRO A 62 29.79 -2.02 -6.37
CA PRO A 62 30.24 -2.54 -5.08
C PRO A 62 29.10 -2.51 -4.04
N PRO A 63 28.90 -3.58 -3.24
CA PRO A 63 27.82 -3.64 -2.24
C PRO A 63 27.82 -2.45 -1.28
N GLU A 64 29.00 -1.95 -0.90
CA GLU A 64 29.17 -0.78 -0.03
C GLU A 64 28.61 0.49 -0.68
N ALA A 65 28.81 0.66 -1.98
CA ALA A 65 28.24 1.79 -2.73
C ALA A 65 26.71 1.69 -2.79
N VAL A 66 26.16 0.49 -2.95
CA VAL A 66 24.71 0.27 -2.96
C VAL A 66 24.10 0.55 -1.57
N VAL A 67 24.75 0.14 -0.49
CA VAL A 67 24.33 0.47 0.88
C VAL A 67 24.39 1.99 1.13
N ALA A 68 25.42 2.68 0.63
CA ALA A 68 25.47 4.13 0.69
C ALA A 68 24.31 4.80 -0.08
N MET A 69 23.98 4.29 -1.27
CA MET A 69 22.82 4.77 -2.04
C MET A 69 21.49 4.49 -1.30
N GLN A 70 21.38 3.37 -0.60
CA GLN A 70 20.25 3.07 0.28
C GLN A 70 20.09 4.11 1.39
N ALA A 71 21.20 4.54 2.02
CA ALA A 71 21.17 5.60 3.02
C ALA A 71 20.75 6.96 2.43
N VAL A 72 21.23 7.30 1.22
CA VAL A 72 20.81 8.52 0.50
C VAL A 72 19.32 8.47 0.16
N SER A 73 18.86 7.38 -0.43
CA SER A 73 17.43 7.15 -0.74
C SER A 73 16.56 7.26 0.51
N GLY A 74 16.98 6.63 1.61
CA GLY A 74 16.31 6.73 2.90
C GLY A 74 16.24 8.16 3.43
N THR A 75 17.33 8.93 3.31
CA THR A 75 17.34 10.34 3.72
C THR A 75 16.34 11.18 2.91
N LEU A 76 16.28 10.96 1.59
CA LEU A 76 15.29 11.63 0.72
C LEU A 76 13.85 11.23 1.10
N GLN A 77 13.60 9.96 1.40
CA GLN A 77 12.30 9.50 1.88
C GLN A 77 11.91 10.18 3.21
N MET A 78 12.84 10.31 4.16
CA MET A 78 12.57 11.01 5.42
C MET A 78 12.30 12.50 5.23
N ALA A 79 12.96 13.14 4.26
CA ALA A 79 12.64 14.52 3.88
C ALA A 79 11.20 14.62 3.33
N LEU A 80 10.76 13.68 2.49
CA LEU A 80 9.38 13.62 2.01
C LEU A 80 8.38 13.40 3.16
N HIS A 81 8.70 12.56 4.16
CA HIS A 81 7.85 12.41 5.34
C HIS A 81 7.73 13.70 6.16
N THR A 82 8.81 14.49 6.22
CA THR A 82 8.78 15.82 6.85
C THR A 82 7.87 16.77 6.08
N LEU A 83 7.95 16.77 4.74
CA LEU A 83 7.05 17.57 3.89
C LEU A 83 5.58 17.17 4.07
N ARG A 84 5.28 15.87 4.04
CA ARG A 84 3.92 15.35 4.31
C ARG A 84 3.41 15.85 5.66
N ARG A 85 4.18 15.68 6.73
CA ARG A 85 3.77 16.09 8.08
C ARG A 85 3.53 17.60 8.17
N ASN A 86 4.38 18.41 7.53
CA ASN A 86 4.18 19.85 7.47
C ASN A 86 2.90 20.22 6.73
N ARG A 87 2.58 19.50 5.65
CA ARG A 87 1.36 19.71 4.86
C ARG A 87 0.10 19.35 5.65
N GLU A 88 0.12 18.24 6.39
CA GLU A 88 -0.95 17.81 7.29
C GLU A 88 -1.16 18.83 8.43
N ASN A 89 -0.07 19.37 8.99
CA ASN A 89 -0.10 20.34 10.08
C ASN A 89 -0.59 21.75 9.69
N ARG A 90 -0.86 22.02 8.41
CA ARG A 90 -1.44 23.30 7.98
C ARG A 90 -2.81 23.56 8.61
N ASN A 91 -3.59 22.51 8.80
CA ASN A 91 -4.91 22.58 9.43
C ASN A 91 -5.13 21.40 10.40
N PRO A 92 -4.66 21.51 11.66
CA PRO A 92 -4.74 20.41 12.63
C PRO A 92 -6.16 19.95 12.95
N ASP A 93 -7.14 20.85 12.90
CA ASP A 93 -8.54 20.53 13.15
C ASP A 93 -9.15 19.76 11.97
N ALA A 94 -8.87 20.18 10.73
CA ALA A 94 -9.27 19.41 9.55
C ALA A 94 -8.61 18.03 9.52
N ALA A 95 -7.31 17.94 9.87
CA ALA A 95 -6.61 16.66 9.97
C ALA A 95 -7.28 15.73 10.99
N ALA A 96 -7.57 16.23 12.20
CA ALA A 96 -8.24 15.44 13.23
C ALA A 96 -9.66 15.04 12.81
N ARG A 97 -10.46 15.95 12.24
CA ARG A 97 -11.80 15.63 11.73
C ARG A 97 -11.76 14.56 10.66
N GLY A 98 -10.87 14.68 9.68
CA GLY A 98 -10.69 13.68 8.63
C GLY A 98 -10.27 12.31 9.19
N PHE A 99 -9.29 12.30 10.10
CA PHE A 99 -8.82 11.06 10.73
C PHE A 99 -9.94 10.30 11.45
N HIS A 100 -10.78 11.03 12.19
CA HIS A 100 -11.88 10.46 13.00
C HIS A 100 -13.22 10.35 12.26
N ASN A 101 -13.27 10.79 10.99
CA ASN A 101 -14.47 10.87 10.16
C ASN A 101 -15.60 11.72 10.77
N LEU A 102 -15.26 12.90 11.29
CA LEU A 102 -16.21 13.83 11.94
C LEU A 102 -16.62 14.95 10.98
N SER A 103 -17.92 15.27 10.95
CA SER A 103 -18.42 16.48 10.31
C SER A 103 -17.99 17.73 11.10
N LEU A 104 -18.11 18.92 10.50
CA LEU A 104 -17.82 20.17 11.20
C LEU A 104 -18.74 20.37 12.41
N GLU A 105 -20.04 20.09 12.26
CA GLU A 105 -21.02 20.18 13.34
C GLU A 105 -20.67 19.21 14.49
N GLN A 106 -20.29 17.97 14.17
CA GLN A 106 -19.87 16.99 15.17
C GLN A 106 -18.60 17.42 15.90
N TRP A 107 -17.67 18.08 15.21
CA TRP A 107 -16.44 18.61 15.81
C TRP A 107 -16.72 19.79 16.75
N ASP A 108 -17.56 20.73 16.32
CA ASP A 108 -17.90 21.92 17.09
C ASP A 108 -18.74 21.58 18.34
N ALA A 109 -19.45 20.44 18.31
CA ALA A 109 -20.16 19.91 19.46
C ALA A 109 -19.24 19.28 20.54
N LEU A 110 -17.97 18.98 20.21
CA LEU A 110 -17.01 18.45 21.17
C LEU A 110 -16.51 19.55 22.11
N SER A 111 -16.23 19.17 23.35
CA SER A 111 -15.49 20.04 24.28
C SER A 111 -14.06 20.30 23.77
N VAL A 112 -13.45 21.41 24.21
CA VAL A 112 -12.05 21.74 23.89
C VAL A 112 -11.08 20.60 24.27
N GLN A 113 -11.37 19.89 25.37
CA GLN A 113 -10.57 18.75 25.81
C GLN A 113 -10.68 17.57 24.83
N GLU A 114 -11.89 17.26 24.36
CA GLU A 114 -12.12 16.19 23.39
C GLU A 114 -11.47 16.53 22.05
N GLN A 115 -11.61 17.77 21.55
CA GLN A 115 -10.91 18.22 20.35
C GLN A 115 -9.38 18.11 20.51
N GLY A 116 -8.85 18.48 21.67
CA GLY A 116 -7.43 18.29 22.03
C GLY A 116 -7.00 16.82 21.92
N SER A 117 -7.72 15.91 22.58
CA SER A 117 -7.44 14.47 22.55
C SER A 117 -7.49 13.89 21.14
N ARG A 118 -8.44 14.33 20.29
CA ARG A 118 -8.58 13.87 18.92
C ARG A 118 -7.41 14.30 18.03
N ARG A 119 -6.92 15.54 18.20
CA ARG A 119 -5.70 16.03 17.55
C ARG A 119 -4.47 15.24 17.98
N GLU A 120 -4.32 14.99 19.28
CA GLU A 120 -3.19 14.21 19.79
C GLU A 120 -3.16 12.78 19.23
N GLU A 121 -4.33 12.12 19.16
CA GLU A 121 -4.44 10.79 18.57
C GLU A 121 -4.09 10.80 17.06
N GLN A 122 -4.65 11.74 16.30
CA GLN A 122 -4.31 11.87 14.88
C GLN A 122 -2.81 12.09 14.68
N GLN A 123 -2.21 12.99 15.46
CA GLN A 123 -0.77 13.28 15.38
C GLN A 123 0.08 12.07 15.79
N HIS A 124 -0.38 11.26 16.76
CA HIS A 124 0.26 10.00 17.13
C HIS A 124 0.36 9.05 15.92
N TYR A 125 -0.75 8.82 15.21
CA TYR A 125 -0.76 7.94 14.03
C TYR A 125 0.05 8.51 12.86
N SER A 126 -0.01 9.81 12.61
CA SER A 126 0.85 10.48 11.62
C SER A 126 2.35 10.32 11.93
N ASN A 127 2.73 10.36 13.21
CA ASN A 127 4.09 10.05 13.64
C ASN A 127 4.45 8.57 13.46
N LEU A 128 3.50 7.64 13.66
CA LEU A 128 3.71 6.22 13.41
C LEU A 128 4.04 5.95 11.92
N VAL A 129 3.40 6.64 10.96
CA VAL A 129 3.76 6.54 9.53
C VAL A 129 5.25 6.84 9.31
N THR A 130 5.73 7.92 9.91
CA THR A 130 7.14 8.35 9.82
C THR A 130 8.09 7.35 10.49
N ARG A 131 7.67 6.77 11.63
CA ARG A 131 8.45 5.73 12.33
C ARG A 131 8.50 4.42 11.55
N LEU A 132 7.41 4.03 10.88
CA LEU A 132 7.38 2.86 9.99
C LEU A 132 8.37 3.04 8.83
N ALA A 133 8.40 4.22 8.22
CA ALA A 133 9.37 4.55 7.17
C ALA A 133 10.80 4.43 7.67
N LEU A 134 11.12 5.09 8.79
CA LEU A 134 12.44 5.03 9.41
C LEU A 134 12.85 3.60 9.75
N GLY A 135 11.93 2.81 10.34
CA GLY A 135 12.17 1.41 10.68
C GLY A 135 12.48 0.55 9.44
N GLY A 136 11.73 0.74 8.36
CA GLY A 136 11.98 0.08 7.07
C GLY A 136 13.33 0.45 6.47
N ILE A 137 13.67 1.74 6.44
CA ILE A 137 14.95 2.25 5.94
C ILE A 137 16.12 1.67 6.71
N LEU A 138 16.09 1.76 8.05
CA LEU A 138 17.16 1.25 8.91
C LEU A 138 17.31 -0.26 8.78
N SER A 139 16.19 -0.98 8.69
CA SER A 139 16.20 -2.43 8.47
C SER A 139 16.84 -2.79 7.13
N ASN A 140 16.49 -2.09 6.04
CA ASN A 140 17.06 -2.34 4.72
C ASN A 140 18.56 -2.05 4.67
N ILE A 141 19.03 -0.98 5.32
CA ILE A 141 20.46 -0.67 5.44
C ILE A 141 21.19 -1.77 6.21
N ALA A 142 20.68 -2.14 7.38
CA ALA A 142 21.30 -3.15 8.25
C ALA A 142 21.35 -4.51 7.55
N VAL A 143 20.25 -4.93 6.92
CA VAL A 143 20.17 -6.18 6.17
C VAL A 143 21.08 -6.16 4.94
N GLY A 144 21.12 -5.05 4.20
CA GLY A 144 22.01 -4.89 3.04
C GLY A 144 23.48 -5.03 3.43
N ALA A 145 23.89 -4.40 4.53
CA ALA A 145 25.25 -4.49 5.06
C ALA A 145 25.58 -5.90 5.59
N ALA A 146 24.66 -6.51 6.35
CA ALA A 146 24.84 -7.87 6.87
C ALA A 146 24.89 -8.93 5.76
N GLY A 147 24.14 -8.72 4.67
CA GLY A 147 24.16 -9.58 3.49
C GLY A 147 25.55 -9.70 2.90
N ASN A 148 26.28 -8.59 2.73
CA ASN A 148 27.66 -8.61 2.23
C ASN A 148 28.59 -9.42 3.16
N ALA A 149 28.52 -9.18 4.47
CA ALA A 149 29.31 -9.92 5.46
C ALA A 149 28.99 -11.43 5.52
N SER A 150 27.80 -11.82 5.10
CA SER A 150 27.29 -13.20 5.14
C SER A 150 27.34 -13.92 3.79
N GLY A 151 28.06 -13.37 2.80
CA GLY A 151 28.24 -13.97 1.47
C GLY A 151 27.03 -13.80 0.52
N GLN A 152 26.16 -12.82 0.77
CA GLN A 152 25.01 -12.46 -0.07
C GLN A 152 25.09 -10.97 -0.49
N PRO A 153 26.11 -10.57 -1.26
CA PRO A 153 26.33 -9.17 -1.64
C PRO A 153 25.19 -8.57 -2.47
N GLU A 154 24.43 -9.39 -3.21
CA GLU A 154 23.27 -8.97 -4.00
C GLU A 154 22.10 -8.46 -3.16
N LEU A 155 22.06 -8.74 -1.86
CA LEU A 155 20.94 -8.38 -1.00
C LEU A 155 20.75 -6.86 -0.92
N ALA A 156 21.84 -6.10 -0.83
CA ALA A 156 21.79 -4.63 -0.86
C ALA A 156 21.16 -4.12 -2.17
N ALA A 157 21.52 -4.68 -3.32
CA ALA A 157 20.96 -4.30 -4.62
C ALA A 157 19.46 -4.62 -4.73
N ARG A 158 19.02 -5.75 -4.17
CA ARG A 158 17.59 -6.12 -4.14
C ARG A 158 16.78 -5.16 -3.28
N LEU A 159 17.29 -4.79 -2.12
CA LEU A 159 16.61 -3.88 -1.19
C LEU A 159 16.49 -2.47 -1.76
N LEU A 160 17.57 -1.92 -2.32
CA LEU A 160 17.53 -0.62 -2.97
C LEU A 160 16.62 -0.61 -4.20
N ALA A 161 16.68 -1.66 -5.04
CA ALA A 161 15.77 -1.80 -6.17
C ALA A 161 14.30 -1.84 -5.71
N SER A 162 14.02 -2.50 -4.58
CA SER A 162 12.69 -2.56 -3.98
C SER A 162 12.21 -1.16 -3.56
N ASP A 163 13.02 -0.41 -2.80
CA ASP A 163 12.60 0.90 -2.32
C ASP A 163 12.34 1.88 -3.47
N LEU A 164 13.21 1.89 -4.48
CA LEU A 164 13.07 2.75 -5.65
C LEU A 164 11.86 2.38 -6.49
N LYS A 165 11.62 1.08 -6.75
CA LYS A 165 10.45 0.66 -7.54
C LYS A 165 9.14 0.96 -6.79
N ILE A 166 9.11 0.81 -5.47
CA ILE A 166 7.92 1.12 -4.66
C ILE A 166 7.62 2.61 -4.66
N ALA A 167 8.64 3.48 -4.52
CA ALA A 167 8.46 4.93 -4.60
C ALA A 167 7.88 5.36 -5.96
N ALA A 168 8.46 4.86 -7.06
CA ALA A 168 7.97 5.14 -8.41
C ALA A 168 6.54 4.63 -8.63
N TYR A 169 6.23 3.42 -8.14
CA TYR A 169 4.89 2.84 -8.18
C TYR A 169 3.87 3.69 -7.42
N ALA A 170 4.19 4.09 -6.19
CA ALA A 170 3.28 4.86 -5.36
C ALA A 170 2.94 6.21 -6.03
N ALA A 171 3.97 6.92 -6.50
CA ALA A 171 3.80 8.18 -7.21
C ALA A 171 2.94 8.02 -8.48
N ALA A 172 3.24 7.03 -9.32
CA ALA A 172 2.48 6.78 -10.54
C ALA A 172 1.02 6.41 -10.26
N ARG A 173 0.80 5.51 -9.30
CA ARG A 173 -0.55 5.07 -8.89
C ARG A 173 -1.37 6.25 -8.39
N ASP A 174 -0.86 7.00 -7.41
CA ASP A 174 -1.63 8.10 -6.82
C ASP A 174 -1.80 9.27 -7.80
N THR A 175 -0.89 9.45 -8.77
CA THR A 175 -1.10 10.39 -9.89
C THR A 175 -2.33 9.99 -10.72
N ILE A 176 -2.47 8.72 -11.09
CA ILE A 176 -3.64 8.25 -11.85
C ILE A 176 -4.91 8.37 -11.00
N GLN A 177 -4.86 7.99 -9.72
CA GLN A 177 -6.01 8.10 -8.79
C GLN A 177 -6.42 9.55 -8.49
N ALA A 178 -5.48 10.50 -8.62
CA ALA A 178 -5.75 11.93 -8.55
C ALA A 178 -6.37 12.49 -9.84
N THR A 179 -6.28 11.75 -10.95
CA THR A 179 -6.74 12.24 -12.26
C THR A 179 -8.24 12.02 -12.45
N PHE A 180 -8.76 10.88 -12.01
CA PHE A 180 -10.19 10.54 -12.17
C PHE A 180 -10.70 9.64 -11.04
N LYS A 181 -12.03 9.55 -10.90
CA LYS A 181 -12.73 8.52 -10.13
C LYS A 181 -13.71 7.78 -11.04
N MET A 182 -14.12 6.60 -10.61
CA MET A 182 -15.17 5.79 -11.28
C MET A 182 -16.37 5.51 -10.36
N VAL A 183 -16.23 5.81 -9.08
CA VAL A 183 -17.22 5.54 -8.05
C VAL A 183 -17.39 6.79 -7.21
N GLY A 184 -18.64 7.14 -6.95
CA GLY A 184 -19.04 8.21 -6.05
C GLY A 184 -20.08 7.74 -5.04
N MET A 185 -20.67 8.69 -4.33
CA MET A 185 -21.78 8.45 -3.41
C MET A 185 -23.06 9.07 -3.97
N GLN A 186 -24.21 8.42 -3.76
CA GLN A 186 -25.50 8.91 -4.22
C GLN A 186 -25.86 10.26 -3.60
N ASP A 187 -25.52 10.45 -2.31
CA ASP A 187 -25.68 11.71 -1.59
C ASP A 187 -24.30 12.15 -1.03
N PRO A 188 -23.41 12.75 -1.86
CA PRO A 188 -22.04 13.06 -1.45
C PRO A 188 -21.94 13.94 -0.20
N ALA A 189 -22.90 14.85 -0.01
CA ALA A 189 -22.95 15.77 1.14
C ALA A 189 -23.18 15.07 2.49
N ARG A 190 -23.59 13.79 2.49
CA ARG A 190 -23.75 12.99 3.72
C ARG A 190 -22.46 12.30 4.16
N SER A 191 -21.49 12.17 3.26
CA SER A 191 -20.19 11.58 3.59
C SER A 191 -19.18 12.66 3.94
N ASN A 192 -18.32 12.39 4.93
CA ASN A 192 -17.15 13.21 5.22
C ASN A 192 -15.90 12.76 4.43
N GLY A 193 -16.04 11.78 3.52
CA GLY A 193 -14.94 11.25 2.70
C GLY A 193 -14.05 10.22 3.42
N GLY A 194 -14.60 9.50 4.40
CA GLY A 194 -13.89 8.51 5.19
C GLY A 194 -14.79 7.65 6.08
N ILE A 195 -14.17 6.88 6.96
CA ILE A 195 -14.79 5.94 7.89
C ILE A 195 -14.25 6.15 9.30
N SER A 196 -15.12 5.97 10.30
CA SER A 196 -14.76 6.18 11.70
C SER A 196 -14.00 4.99 12.31
N ASP A 197 -13.49 5.15 13.52
CA ASP A 197 -12.59 4.20 14.21
C ASP A 197 -13.03 2.71 14.23
N PRO A 198 -14.28 2.35 14.58
CA PRO A 198 -14.71 0.95 14.52
C PRO A 198 -14.70 0.40 13.09
N HIS A 199 -15.04 1.24 12.11
CA HIS A 199 -15.14 0.87 10.71
C HIS A 199 -13.77 0.77 10.04
N ILE A 200 -12.83 1.68 10.35
CA ILE A 200 -11.45 1.58 9.85
C ILE A 200 -10.74 0.35 10.41
N THR A 201 -11.06 -0.04 11.64
CA THR A 201 -10.55 -1.29 12.22
C THR A 201 -11.12 -2.51 11.51
N SER A 202 -12.42 -2.50 11.17
CA SER A 202 -13.06 -3.56 10.38
C SER A 202 -12.46 -3.66 8.97
N ALA A 203 -12.35 -2.53 8.27
CA ALA A 203 -11.72 -2.45 6.96
C ALA A 203 -10.27 -2.96 7.00
N GLY A 204 -9.52 -2.61 8.05
CA GLY A 204 -8.16 -3.12 8.25
C GLY A 204 -8.09 -4.65 8.39
N ARG A 205 -9.04 -5.28 9.08
CA ARG A 205 -9.12 -6.75 9.16
C ARG A 205 -9.39 -7.36 7.79
N PHE A 206 -10.32 -6.78 7.02
CA PHE A 206 -10.60 -7.21 5.65
C PHE A 206 -9.36 -7.08 4.77
N TYR A 207 -8.71 -5.91 4.78
CA TYR A 207 -7.50 -5.64 4.01
C TYR A 207 -6.35 -6.59 4.35
N GLY A 208 -6.14 -6.88 5.64
CA GLY A 208 -5.13 -7.83 6.09
C GLY A 208 -5.39 -9.25 5.57
N MET A 209 -6.66 -9.69 5.59
CA MET A 209 -7.07 -10.98 5.03
C MET A 209 -6.91 -11.00 3.50
N ALA A 210 -7.31 -9.93 2.81
CA ALA A 210 -7.15 -9.82 1.36
C ALA A 210 -5.66 -9.91 0.96
N ASN A 211 -4.77 -9.21 1.69
CA ASN A 211 -3.32 -9.30 1.49
C ASN A 211 -2.78 -10.70 1.75
N LEU A 212 -3.21 -11.35 2.84
CA LEU A 212 -2.85 -12.73 3.12
C LEU A 212 -3.20 -13.64 1.94
N LEU A 213 -4.44 -13.58 1.47
CA LEU A 213 -4.93 -14.42 0.38
C LEU A 213 -4.22 -14.12 -0.94
N ALA A 214 -3.99 -12.85 -1.27
CA ALA A 214 -3.25 -12.46 -2.46
C ALA A 214 -1.79 -12.94 -2.41
N ASN A 215 -1.12 -12.85 -1.25
CA ASN A 215 0.24 -13.34 -1.08
C ASN A 215 0.32 -14.87 -1.22
N LEU A 216 -0.66 -15.60 -0.68
CA LEU A 216 -0.74 -17.06 -0.84
C LEU A 216 -1.03 -17.46 -2.29
N ALA A 217 -1.98 -16.80 -2.94
CA ALA A 217 -2.29 -17.02 -4.35
C ALA A 217 -1.07 -16.71 -5.24
N SER A 218 -0.33 -15.64 -4.94
CA SER A 218 0.89 -15.30 -5.66
C SER A 218 1.96 -16.39 -5.55
N ASN A 219 2.06 -17.10 -4.43
CA ASN A 219 2.99 -18.22 -4.28
C ASN A 219 2.57 -19.42 -5.14
N GLU A 220 1.29 -19.77 -5.12
CA GLU A 220 0.77 -20.91 -5.89
C GLU A 220 0.80 -20.67 -7.41
N LEU A 221 0.61 -19.42 -7.82
CA LEU A 221 0.64 -19.00 -9.23
C LEU A 221 2.04 -18.61 -9.70
N ALA A 222 3.04 -18.58 -8.82
CA ALA A 222 4.41 -18.23 -9.18
C ALA A 222 4.97 -19.27 -10.17
N SER A 223 5.58 -18.78 -11.25
CA SER A 223 6.27 -19.67 -12.17
C SER A 223 7.44 -20.36 -11.45
N PRO A 224 7.60 -21.70 -11.54
CA PRO A 224 8.76 -22.39 -10.98
C PRO A 224 10.07 -21.92 -11.60
N ASP A 225 10.01 -21.40 -12.83
CA ASP A 225 11.14 -20.89 -13.60
C ASP A 225 11.53 -19.46 -13.23
N PHE A 226 10.72 -18.77 -12.42
CA PHE A 226 10.86 -17.33 -12.18
C PHE A 226 12.23 -16.97 -11.58
N ALA A 227 12.71 -17.74 -10.61
CA ALA A 227 14.01 -17.48 -9.97
C ALA A 227 15.18 -17.57 -10.98
N ALA A 228 15.18 -18.60 -11.84
CA ALA A 228 16.19 -18.78 -12.86
C ALA A 228 16.07 -17.75 -14.00
N ALA A 229 14.84 -17.33 -14.35
CA ALA A 229 14.62 -16.24 -15.29
C ALA A 229 15.17 -14.91 -14.76
N ARG A 230 14.97 -14.60 -13.47
CA ARG A 230 15.56 -13.41 -12.82
C ARG A 230 17.08 -13.43 -12.83
N GLN A 231 17.69 -14.58 -12.54
CA GLN A 231 19.15 -14.73 -12.65
C GLN A 231 19.62 -14.40 -14.08
N ARG A 232 18.95 -14.94 -15.11
CA ARG A 232 19.33 -14.67 -16.49
C ARG A 232 19.19 -13.19 -16.85
N TRP A 233 18.08 -12.56 -16.45
CA TRP A 233 17.84 -11.15 -16.72
C TRP A 233 18.89 -10.27 -16.01
N ALA A 234 19.33 -10.66 -14.82
CA ALA A 234 20.42 -10.04 -14.08
C ALA A 234 21.84 -10.31 -14.64
N GLY A 235 21.94 -11.01 -15.78
CA GLY A 235 23.22 -11.34 -16.42
C GLY A 235 23.99 -12.47 -15.74
N LEU A 236 23.35 -13.22 -14.83
CA LEU A 236 23.93 -14.38 -14.17
C LEU A 236 23.74 -15.65 -15.01
N ASN A 237 24.53 -16.68 -14.69
CA ASN A 237 24.38 -18.01 -15.28
C ASN A 237 23.00 -18.57 -14.98
N SER A 238 22.31 -19.02 -16.02
CA SER A 238 20.95 -19.55 -15.95
C SER A 238 20.69 -20.40 -17.20
N PRO A 239 19.86 -21.45 -17.12
CA PRO A 239 19.52 -22.29 -18.27
C PRO A 239 18.73 -21.55 -19.36
N PHE A 240 18.20 -20.35 -19.08
CA PHE A 240 17.39 -19.59 -20.03
C PHE A 240 18.22 -18.73 -20.99
N THR A 241 17.72 -18.54 -22.20
CA THR A 241 18.09 -17.40 -23.06
C THR A 241 17.51 -16.10 -22.49
N LYS A 242 18.02 -14.95 -22.95
CA LYS A 242 17.49 -13.63 -22.53
C LYS A 242 16.02 -13.47 -22.92
N GLY A 243 15.61 -13.99 -24.09
CA GLY A 243 14.22 -13.94 -24.56
C GLY A 243 13.27 -14.78 -23.71
N GLU A 244 13.65 -16.02 -23.38
CA GLU A 244 12.84 -16.91 -22.53
C GLU A 244 12.68 -16.33 -21.12
N ALA A 245 13.78 -15.85 -20.52
CA ALA A 245 13.74 -15.18 -19.23
C ALA A 245 12.83 -13.93 -19.26
N THR A 246 12.86 -13.19 -20.37
CA THR A 246 11.98 -12.02 -20.56
C THR A 246 10.50 -12.42 -20.57
N SER A 247 10.16 -13.49 -21.29
CA SER A 247 8.78 -14.02 -21.34
C SER A 247 8.28 -14.45 -19.97
N VAL A 248 9.10 -15.18 -19.19
CA VAL A 248 8.75 -15.62 -17.83
C VAL A 248 8.49 -14.42 -16.91
N ILE A 249 9.39 -13.42 -16.93
CA ILE A 249 9.25 -12.23 -16.08
C ILE A 249 8.05 -11.38 -16.49
N LEU A 250 7.75 -11.23 -17.79
CA LEU A 250 6.54 -10.53 -18.25
C LEU A 250 5.26 -11.24 -17.76
N ARG A 251 5.20 -12.56 -17.88
CA ARG A 251 4.05 -13.35 -17.39
C ARG A 251 3.88 -13.23 -15.88
N GLN A 252 4.96 -13.37 -15.12
CA GLN A 252 4.92 -13.21 -13.67
C GLN A 252 4.49 -11.79 -13.26
N SER A 253 5.00 -10.76 -13.94
CA SER A 253 4.64 -9.36 -13.67
C SER A 253 3.17 -9.10 -13.98
N ALA A 254 2.64 -9.65 -15.08
CA ALA A 254 1.22 -9.56 -15.42
C ALA A 254 0.34 -10.28 -14.41
N MET A 255 0.78 -11.44 -13.90
CA MET A 255 0.12 -12.15 -12.82
C MET A 255 0.06 -11.26 -11.56
N THR A 256 1.21 -10.79 -11.07
CA THR A 256 1.27 -9.92 -9.88
C THR A 256 0.39 -8.68 -10.04
N ALA A 257 0.37 -8.06 -11.23
CA ALA A 257 -0.52 -6.95 -11.51
C ALA A 257 -2.01 -7.33 -11.39
N ALA A 258 -2.43 -8.48 -11.94
CA ALA A 258 -3.80 -8.94 -11.87
C ALA A 258 -4.25 -9.25 -10.42
N LEU A 259 -3.41 -9.91 -9.62
CA LEU A 259 -3.70 -10.13 -8.19
C LEU A 259 -3.85 -8.81 -7.44
N ASN A 260 -2.95 -7.85 -7.71
CA ASN A 260 -3.00 -6.56 -7.03
C ASN A 260 -4.23 -5.76 -7.43
N VAL A 261 -4.67 -5.81 -8.70
CA VAL A 261 -5.95 -5.23 -9.13
C VAL A 261 -7.12 -5.86 -8.38
N GLY A 262 -7.16 -7.19 -8.28
CA GLY A 262 -8.23 -7.89 -7.56
C GLY A 262 -8.29 -7.52 -6.08
N LEU A 263 -7.14 -7.52 -5.40
CA LEU A 263 -7.02 -7.13 -3.99
C LEU A 263 -7.49 -5.69 -3.78
N GLU A 264 -6.98 -4.75 -4.56
CA GLU A 264 -7.30 -3.33 -4.39
C GLU A 264 -8.76 -3.04 -4.76
N THR A 265 -9.33 -3.78 -5.72
CA THR A 265 -10.76 -3.67 -6.04
C THR A 265 -11.61 -4.10 -4.84
N ALA A 266 -11.28 -5.24 -4.22
CA ALA A 266 -11.98 -5.74 -3.05
C ALA A 266 -11.84 -4.79 -1.84
N ASP A 267 -10.64 -4.28 -1.59
CA ASP A 267 -10.38 -3.32 -0.52
C ASP A 267 -11.21 -2.04 -0.69
N TRP A 268 -11.16 -1.43 -1.88
CA TRP A 268 -11.89 -0.19 -2.13
C TRP A 268 -13.41 -0.38 -2.07
N ILE A 269 -13.94 -1.50 -2.57
CA ILE A 269 -15.37 -1.85 -2.38
C ILE A 269 -15.71 -1.92 -0.89
N ASN A 270 -14.89 -2.60 -0.09
CA ASN A 270 -15.14 -2.75 1.35
C ASN A 270 -15.06 -1.40 2.08
N PHE A 271 -14.02 -0.62 1.84
CA PHE A 271 -13.82 0.68 2.49
C PHE A 271 -14.97 1.65 2.18
N THR A 272 -15.30 1.80 0.89
CA THR A 272 -16.37 2.73 0.47
C THR A 272 -17.76 2.21 0.81
N GLN A 273 -17.94 0.90 1.01
CA GLN A 273 -19.19 0.38 1.57
C GLN A 273 -19.34 0.77 3.03
N HIS A 274 -18.27 0.67 3.84
CA HIS A 274 -18.29 1.15 5.21
C HIS A 274 -18.60 2.66 5.27
N GLU A 275 -18.03 3.45 4.37
CA GLU A 275 -18.34 4.89 4.26
C GLU A 275 -19.81 5.12 3.91
N ALA A 276 -20.32 4.44 2.89
CA ALA A 276 -21.71 4.57 2.46
C ALA A 276 -22.71 4.19 3.57
N ASP A 277 -22.45 3.08 4.27
CA ASP A 277 -23.29 2.61 5.37
C ASP A 277 -23.32 3.62 6.53
N GLN A 278 -22.16 4.20 6.88
CA GLN A 278 -22.08 5.21 7.94
C GLN A 278 -22.78 6.52 7.57
N ALA A 279 -22.65 6.94 6.33
CA ALA A 279 -23.27 8.16 5.81
C ALA A 279 -24.78 7.96 5.48
N GLY A 280 -25.31 6.73 5.58
CA GLY A 280 -26.69 6.44 5.19
C GLY A 280 -26.95 6.75 3.71
N THR A 281 -25.97 6.44 2.86
CA THR A 281 -26.01 6.63 1.41
C THR A 281 -25.60 5.34 0.70
N LYS A 282 -25.39 5.38 -0.62
CA LYS A 282 -24.97 4.24 -1.44
C LYS A 282 -23.86 4.64 -2.38
N GLN A 283 -22.97 3.70 -2.67
CA GLN A 283 -22.01 3.84 -3.75
C GLN A 283 -22.73 3.85 -5.11
N ILE A 284 -22.23 4.62 -6.06
CA ILE A 284 -22.74 4.67 -7.44
C ILE A 284 -21.59 4.65 -8.45
N TRP A 285 -21.86 4.10 -9.63
CA TRP A 285 -20.99 4.30 -10.79
C TRP A 285 -21.02 5.77 -11.20
N GLU A 286 -19.91 6.47 -11.01
CA GLU A 286 -19.78 7.91 -11.29
C GLU A 286 -18.38 8.20 -11.86
N PRO A 287 -18.18 8.01 -13.17
CA PRO A 287 -16.94 8.37 -13.85
C PRO A 287 -16.78 9.89 -13.93
N GLU A 288 -15.71 10.42 -13.36
CA GLU A 288 -15.43 11.86 -13.33
C GLU A 288 -13.93 12.14 -13.40
N TRP A 289 -13.53 13.16 -14.17
CA TRP A 289 -12.18 13.72 -14.14
C TRP A 289 -12.04 14.74 -13.01
N LYS A 290 -11.10 14.55 -12.09
CA LYS A 290 -10.98 15.31 -10.84
C LYS A 290 -10.29 16.68 -10.95
N GLY A 291 -10.16 17.25 -12.16
CA GLY A 291 -9.50 18.56 -12.35
C GLY A 291 -7.98 18.55 -12.08
N LYS A 292 -7.32 19.73 -12.17
CA LYS A 292 -5.85 19.85 -12.37
C LYS A 292 -5.00 20.28 -11.17
N ARG A 293 -5.56 20.69 -10.01
CA ARG A 293 -4.74 21.21 -8.89
C ARG A 293 -5.03 20.59 -7.52
N GLU A 294 -6.26 20.20 -7.23
CA GLU A 294 -6.66 19.88 -5.86
C GLU A 294 -6.24 18.46 -5.43
N ASP A 295 -6.31 17.46 -6.31
CA ASP A 295 -5.97 16.07 -5.93
C ASP A 295 -4.54 15.67 -6.30
N TYR A 296 -3.78 16.39 -7.14
CA TYR A 296 -2.38 16.02 -7.42
C TYR A 296 -1.45 16.24 -6.22
N GLU A 297 -1.84 17.13 -5.31
CA GLU A 297 -1.20 17.29 -3.99
C GLU A 297 -1.19 15.98 -3.19
N ARG A 298 -2.15 15.07 -3.44
CA ARG A 298 -2.19 13.72 -2.90
C ARG A 298 -0.90 12.93 -3.15
N VAL A 299 -0.17 13.18 -4.24
CA VAL A 299 1.09 12.48 -4.53
C VAL A 299 2.13 12.77 -3.44
N MET A 300 2.17 14.00 -2.93
CA MET A 300 3.10 14.38 -1.86
C MET A 300 2.67 13.88 -0.49
N ASP A 301 1.43 13.40 -0.36
CA ASP A 301 0.84 12.97 0.90
C ASP A 301 0.72 11.44 0.96
N HIS A 302 -0.13 10.90 0.09
CA HIS A 302 -0.50 9.49 0.07
C HIS A 302 0.63 8.61 -0.45
N SER A 303 1.37 9.02 -1.48
CA SER A 303 2.45 8.19 -2.03
C SER A 303 3.57 8.01 -1.02
N VAL A 304 3.88 9.05 -0.25
CA VAL A 304 4.87 9.00 0.83
C VAL A 304 4.45 8.01 1.91
N ALA A 305 3.20 8.10 2.40
CA ALA A 305 2.67 7.14 3.37
C ALA A 305 2.57 5.72 2.80
N ARG A 306 2.19 5.55 1.53
CA ARG A 306 2.11 4.26 0.83
C ARG A 306 3.46 3.60 0.71
N THR A 307 4.50 4.36 0.35
CA THR A 307 5.88 3.87 0.29
C THR A 307 6.32 3.34 1.65
N ALA A 308 6.04 4.07 2.74
CA ALA A 308 6.34 3.60 4.09
C ALA A 308 5.61 2.30 4.45
N ALA A 309 4.32 2.20 4.13
CA ALA A 309 3.51 1.00 4.39
C ALA A 309 4.08 -0.22 3.66
N ILE A 310 4.36 -0.09 2.37
CA ILE A 310 4.84 -1.21 1.57
C ILE A 310 6.29 -1.58 1.95
N ASN A 311 7.19 -0.60 2.07
CA ASN A 311 8.60 -0.87 2.38
C ASN A 311 8.76 -1.47 3.78
N SER A 312 7.99 -1.00 4.78
CA SER A 312 8.06 -1.59 6.13
C SER A 312 7.56 -3.04 6.15
N ASN A 313 6.51 -3.37 5.39
CA ASN A 313 6.05 -4.76 5.26
C ASN A 313 7.05 -5.65 4.52
N ILE A 314 7.70 -5.14 3.46
CA ILE A 314 8.77 -5.86 2.74
C ILE A 314 9.97 -6.08 3.66
N ALA A 315 10.38 -5.07 4.42
CA ALA A 315 11.49 -5.18 5.37
C ALA A 315 11.18 -6.21 6.47
N LEU A 316 9.97 -6.19 7.02
CA LEU A 316 9.50 -7.18 7.99
C LEU A 316 9.53 -8.60 7.42
N GLY A 317 8.96 -8.81 6.23
CA GLY A 317 8.98 -10.11 5.57
C GLY A 317 10.40 -10.60 5.25
N THR A 318 11.28 -9.70 4.83
CA THR A 318 12.69 -10.02 4.57
C THR A 318 13.41 -10.45 5.85
N ALA A 319 13.23 -9.71 6.95
CA ALA A 319 13.79 -10.06 8.24
C ALA A 319 13.29 -11.43 8.73
N ILE A 320 11.99 -11.71 8.59
CA ILE A 320 11.41 -13.01 8.94
C ILE A 320 12.01 -14.13 8.10
N ASN A 321 12.16 -13.94 6.78
CA ASN A 321 12.78 -14.93 5.91
C ASN A 321 14.23 -15.21 6.29
N MET A 322 15.00 -14.17 6.63
CA MET A 322 16.39 -14.33 7.10
C MET A 322 16.47 -15.07 8.43
N ILE A 323 15.65 -14.69 9.41
CA ILE A 323 15.58 -15.38 10.70
C ILE A 323 15.18 -16.84 10.48
N GLY A 324 14.16 -17.08 9.64
CA GLY A 324 13.70 -18.41 9.28
C GLY A 324 14.81 -19.27 8.69
N ALA A 325 15.59 -18.72 7.74
CA ALA A 325 16.75 -19.40 7.18
C ALA A 325 17.82 -19.69 8.25
N TRP A 326 18.06 -18.76 9.17
CA TRP A 326 19.03 -18.93 10.26
C TRP A 326 18.63 -20.04 11.24
N VAL A 327 17.33 -20.17 11.55
CA VAL A 327 16.81 -21.24 12.42
C VAL A 327 16.49 -22.55 11.66
N GLY A 328 16.87 -22.66 10.39
CA GLY A 328 16.74 -23.88 9.59
C GLY A 328 15.34 -24.17 9.05
N LEU A 329 14.46 -23.18 8.93
CA LEU A 329 13.19 -23.34 8.23
C LEU A 329 13.42 -23.51 6.72
N SER A 330 12.62 -24.38 6.10
CA SER A 330 12.63 -24.51 4.64
C SER A 330 12.11 -23.22 3.98
N PRO A 331 12.53 -22.90 2.74
CA PRO A 331 12.06 -21.71 2.03
C PRO A 331 10.53 -21.60 1.95
N ALA A 332 9.84 -22.75 1.79
CA ALA A 332 8.37 -22.79 1.77
C ALA A 332 7.75 -22.40 3.13
N ARG A 333 8.33 -22.86 4.24
CA ARG A 333 7.84 -22.52 5.59
C ARG A 333 8.14 -21.06 5.95
N SER A 334 9.34 -20.58 5.62
CA SER A 334 9.71 -19.16 5.78
C SER A 334 8.82 -18.26 4.94
N GLY A 335 8.55 -18.62 3.68
CA GLY A 335 7.67 -17.88 2.78
C GLY A 335 6.22 -17.84 3.29
N LEU A 336 5.68 -18.98 3.77
CA LEU A 336 4.35 -19.02 4.38
C LEU A 336 4.26 -18.11 5.61
N LEU A 337 5.25 -18.18 6.51
CA LEU A 337 5.30 -17.35 7.72
C LEU A 337 5.42 -15.86 7.37
N SER A 338 6.36 -15.51 6.49
CA SER A 338 6.58 -14.15 6.02
C SER A 338 5.32 -13.56 5.38
N ASN A 339 4.66 -14.30 4.50
CA ASN A 339 3.44 -13.84 3.83
C ASN A 339 2.28 -13.69 4.81
N THR A 340 2.19 -14.60 5.78
CA THR A 340 1.17 -14.54 6.83
C THR A 340 1.34 -13.32 7.71
N VAL A 341 2.55 -13.11 8.24
CA VAL A 341 2.87 -11.97 9.09
C VAL A 341 2.72 -10.65 8.32
N SER A 342 3.14 -10.61 7.05
CA SER A 342 2.99 -9.41 6.22
C SER A 342 1.52 -9.05 5.98
N GLY A 343 0.65 -10.04 5.74
CA GLY A 343 -0.79 -9.80 5.60
C GLY A 343 -1.43 -9.28 6.89
N VAL A 344 -1.09 -9.88 8.04
CA VAL A 344 -1.56 -9.41 9.35
C VAL A 344 -1.05 -7.99 9.63
N ALA A 345 0.23 -7.72 9.36
CA ALA A 345 0.84 -6.40 9.54
C ALA A 345 0.15 -5.33 8.67
N ALA A 346 -0.19 -5.65 7.41
CA ALA A 346 -0.93 -4.75 6.54
C ALA A 346 -2.29 -4.36 7.14
N GLY A 347 -3.00 -5.31 7.74
CA GLY A 347 -4.26 -5.02 8.43
C GLY A 347 -4.10 -4.20 9.71
N MET A 348 -3.07 -4.48 10.51
CA MET A 348 -2.75 -3.71 11.72
C MET A 348 -2.33 -2.26 11.41
N GLN A 349 -1.64 -2.05 10.29
CA GLN A 349 -1.20 -0.73 9.82
C GLN A 349 -2.33 0.07 9.17
N TYR A 350 -3.48 -0.54 8.89
CA TYR A 350 -4.54 0.10 8.10
C TYR A 350 -5.07 1.38 8.74
N LYS A 351 -5.29 1.42 10.07
CA LYS A 351 -5.68 2.66 10.77
C LYS A 351 -4.59 3.73 10.65
N THR A 352 -3.32 3.33 10.78
CA THR A 352 -2.17 4.24 10.66
C THR A 352 -2.09 4.88 9.27
N ILE A 353 -2.29 4.10 8.21
CA ILE A 353 -2.16 4.58 6.82
C ILE A 353 -3.46 5.19 6.31
N GLY A 354 -4.56 4.43 6.38
CA GLY A 354 -5.88 4.87 5.93
C GLY A 354 -6.38 6.08 6.69
N GLY A 355 -6.21 6.11 8.03
CA GLY A 355 -6.61 7.26 8.85
C GLY A 355 -5.82 8.52 8.48
N THR A 356 -4.52 8.36 8.21
CA THR A 356 -3.66 9.47 7.75
C THR A 356 -4.07 9.95 6.36
N TRP A 357 -4.44 9.06 5.43
CA TRP A 357 -4.97 9.46 4.12
C TRP A 357 -6.28 10.25 4.22
N GLN A 358 -7.17 9.89 5.15
CA GLN A 358 -8.39 10.66 5.41
C GLN A 358 -8.07 12.04 5.98
N ALA A 359 -7.10 12.12 6.91
CA ALA A 359 -6.61 13.38 7.46
C ALA A 359 -6.02 14.29 6.37
N ASP A 360 -5.11 13.76 5.55
CA ASP A 360 -4.48 14.50 4.45
C ASP A 360 -5.55 14.98 3.44
N GLY A 361 -6.54 14.14 3.12
CA GLY A 361 -7.67 14.50 2.28
C GLY A 361 -8.50 15.65 2.83
N ALA A 362 -8.84 15.61 4.12
CA ALA A 362 -9.60 16.66 4.78
C ALA A 362 -8.83 17.99 4.86
N VAL A 363 -7.51 17.94 5.10
CA VAL A 363 -6.65 19.14 5.07
C VAL A 363 -6.63 19.73 3.67
N ARG A 364 -6.43 18.93 2.62
CA ARG A 364 -6.45 19.43 1.23
C ARG A 364 -7.77 20.11 0.89
N ALA A 365 -8.89 19.50 1.27
CA ALA A 365 -10.23 20.09 1.06
C ALA A 365 -10.39 21.44 1.78
N ALA A 366 -9.91 21.54 3.03
CA ALA A 366 -9.98 22.79 3.80
C ALA A 366 -9.10 23.90 3.21
N GLU A 367 -7.87 23.58 2.80
CA GLU A 367 -6.94 24.54 2.21
C GLU A 367 -7.42 25.05 0.83
N ALA A 368 -8.05 24.17 0.04
CA ALA A 368 -8.66 24.54 -1.22
C ALA A 368 -9.82 25.53 -1.02
N ALA A 369 -10.69 25.29 -0.04
CA ALA A 369 -11.80 26.18 0.30
C ALA A 369 -11.31 27.57 0.76
N CYS A 370 -10.24 27.63 1.58
CA CYS A 370 -9.62 28.89 1.99
C CYS A 370 -9.04 29.67 0.80
N SER A 371 -8.44 28.98 -0.16
CA SER A 371 -7.81 29.60 -1.34
C SER A 371 -8.83 30.14 -2.36
N GLN A 372 -10.08 29.66 -2.33
CA GLN A 372 -11.17 30.16 -3.18
C GLN A 372 -11.94 31.32 -2.55
N ALA A 373 -11.79 31.54 -1.25
CA ALA A 373 -12.48 32.59 -0.48
C ALA A 373 -11.69 33.90 -0.35
N GLY A 374 -10.41 33.92 -0.75
CA GLY A 374 -9.55 35.10 -0.82
C GLY A 374 -9.21 35.46 -2.27
#